data_AF-A0A5A7RWG7-F1
#
_entry.id   AF-A0A5A7RWG7-F1
#
_cell.length_a   1.000
_cell.length_b   1.000
_cell.length_c   1.000
_cell.angle_alpha   90.00
_cell.angle_beta   90.00
_cell.angle_gamma   90.00
#
_symmetry.space_group_name_H-M   'P 1'
#
loop_
_entity.id
_entity.type
_entity.pdbx_description
1 polymer ?
#
loop_
_entity_poly.entity_id
_entity_poly.type
_entity_poly.pdbx_seq_one_letter_code
_entity_poly.pdbx_strand_id
1 'polypeptide(L)'
;MALSNKKIERINIEEELLEKATECHKKFSCLDCEKRSMCEAEYGISKDFIFVKRNGSPYCNYRIFYGDGTICHCPVRVAIYNRYRI
;
A
#
# COMPACT_ATOMS: atom_id res chain seq x y z
N MET A 1 -28.21 2.51 25.94
CA MET A 1 -27.75 3.82 25.43
C MET A 1 -26.48 3.58 24.64
N ALA A 2 -26.46 4.01 23.39
CA ALA A 2 -25.48 3.66 22.38
C ALA A 2 -24.07 4.18 22.69
N LEU A 3 -23.05 3.35 22.51
CA LEU A 3 -21.65 3.78 22.42
C LEU A 3 -21.19 3.58 20.97
N SER A 4 -21.24 4.70 20.24
CA SER A 4 -20.59 5.06 18.98
C SER A 4 -19.72 3.99 18.29
N ASN A 5 -20.24 3.46 17.17
CA ASN A 5 -19.46 2.84 16.11
C ASN A 5 -18.53 3.89 15.48
N LYS A 6 -17.29 3.99 15.93
CA LYS A 6 -16.28 4.83 15.27
C LYS A 6 -15.69 4.05 14.10
N LYS A 7 -16.35 4.14 12.93
CA LYS A 7 -15.85 3.67 11.64
C LYS A 7 -14.46 4.28 11.43
N ILE A 8 -13.42 3.46 11.29
CA ILE A 8 -12.08 3.96 10.99
C ILE A 8 -12.11 4.49 9.56
N GLU A 9 -12.11 5.81 9.43
CA GLU A 9 -12.19 6.51 8.17
C GLU A 9 -10.90 6.25 7.37
N ARG A 10 -11.11 5.72 6.16
CA ARG A 10 -10.22 5.56 5.00
C ARG A 10 -8.80 6.17 5.09
N ILE A 11 -7.79 5.44 4.60
CA ILE A 11 -6.43 5.99 4.48
C ILE A 11 -6.43 7.18 3.50
N ASN A 12 -5.94 8.33 3.96
CA ASN A 12 -5.86 9.53 3.15
C ASN A 12 -4.47 9.66 2.48
N ILE A 13 -4.48 9.79 1.16
CA ILE A 13 -3.31 9.92 0.27
C ILE A 13 -3.66 10.97 -0.79
N GLU A 14 -2.65 11.74 -1.20
CA GLU A 14 -2.76 12.77 -2.21
C GLU A 14 -3.28 12.23 -3.54
N GLU A 15 -4.21 12.95 -4.17
CA GLU A 15 -4.83 12.55 -5.44
C GLU A 15 -3.79 12.34 -6.55
N GLU A 16 -2.76 13.18 -6.61
CA GLU A 16 -1.64 13.05 -7.55
C GLU A 16 -0.96 11.66 -7.47
N LEU A 17 -0.88 11.06 -6.28
CA LEU A 17 -0.29 9.72 -6.11
C LEU A 17 -1.23 8.61 -6.58
N LEU A 18 -2.55 8.84 -6.50
CA LEU A 18 -3.55 7.94 -7.09
C LEU A 18 -3.45 7.98 -8.61
N GLU A 19 -3.33 9.17 -9.19
CA GLU A 19 -3.17 9.39 -10.63
C GLU A 19 -1.89 8.78 -11.19
N LYS A 20 -0.79 8.81 -10.43
CA LYS A 20 0.47 8.13 -10.79
C LYS A 20 0.38 6.59 -10.75
N ALA A 21 -0.58 6.05 -10.03
CA ALA A 21 -0.73 4.63 -9.81
C ALA A 21 -1.67 3.96 -10.84
N THR A 22 -1.50 4.31 -12.12
CA THR A 22 -2.34 3.89 -13.27
C THR A 22 -2.42 2.37 -13.48
N GLU A 23 -1.38 1.63 -13.11
CA GLU A 23 -1.23 0.19 -13.33
C GLU A 23 -1.79 -0.66 -12.16
N CYS A 24 -2.54 -0.04 -11.24
CA CYS A 24 -3.02 -0.70 -10.03
C CYS A 24 -4.24 -1.60 -10.31
N HIS A 25 -4.00 -2.88 -10.58
CA HIS A 25 -5.07 -3.88 -10.76
C HIS A 25 -6.01 -4.05 -9.53
N LYS A 26 -5.56 -3.63 -8.36
CA LYS A 26 -6.31 -3.71 -7.10
C LYS A 26 -7.26 -2.53 -6.84
N LYS A 27 -7.37 -1.58 -7.78
CA LYS A 27 -8.28 -0.41 -7.71
C LYS A 27 -8.23 0.32 -6.36
N PHE A 28 -7.01 0.56 -5.86
CA PHE A 28 -6.76 1.25 -4.57
C PHE A 28 -7.44 0.63 -3.34
N SER A 29 -7.73 -0.67 -3.35
CA SER A 29 -8.29 -1.38 -2.20
C SER A 29 -7.42 -1.29 -0.92
N CYS A 30 -6.14 -0.97 -1.03
CA CYS A 30 -5.27 -0.69 0.12
C CYS A 30 -5.67 0.56 0.92
N LEU A 31 -6.52 1.45 0.38
CA LEU A 31 -7.07 2.59 1.12
C LEU A 31 -8.24 2.21 2.04
N ASP A 32 -8.79 1.00 1.85
CA ASP A 32 -9.88 0.45 2.66
C ASP A 32 -9.30 -0.27 3.89
N CYS A 33 -9.38 0.41 5.04
CA CYS A 33 -8.89 -0.07 6.33
C CYS A 33 -9.62 -1.33 6.84
N GLU A 34 -10.87 -1.56 6.41
CA GLU A 34 -11.65 -2.73 6.86
C GLU A 34 -11.14 -4.02 6.20
N LYS A 35 -10.73 -3.93 4.93
CA LYS A 35 -10.26 -5.08 4.16
C LYS A 35 -8.76 -5.36 4.34
N ARG A 36 -7.99 -4.37 4.80
CA ARG A 36 -6.51 -4.41 4.96
C ARG A 36 -5.80 -5.13 3.80
N SER A 37 -6.29 -4.96 2.57
CA SER A 37 -5.79 -5.68 1.40
C SER A 37 -4.56 -4.96 0.83
N MET A 38 -3.50 -4.89 1.61
CA MET A 38 -2.23 -4.28 1.23
C MET A 38 -1.08 -5.28 1.31
N CYS A 39 -0.03 -5.05 0.51
CA CYS A 39 1.19 -5.83 0.63
C CYS A 39 1.81 -5.55 2.00
N GLU A 40 2.19 -6.61 2.71
CA GLU A 40 2.80 -6.50 4.04
C GLU A 40 4.20 -5.92 3.90
N ALA A 41 4.46 -4.78 4.54
CA ALA A 41 5.78 -4.15 4.50
C ALA A 41 6.75 -4.88 5.42
N GLU A 42 8.00 -5.03 4.97
CA GLU A 42 9.10 -5.51 5.81
C GLU A 42 9.90 -4.32 6.32
N TYR A 43 10.46 -3.52 5.42
CA TYR A 43 11.22 -2.31 5.75
C TYR A 43 11.31 -1.35 4.55
N GLY A 44 11.56 -0.07 4.80
CA GLY A 44 11.87 0.93 3.78
C GLY A 44 13.31 1.43 3.93
N ILE A 45 14.07 1.46 2.82
CA ILE A 45 15.42 2.04 2.77
C ILE A 45 15.41 3.44 2.12
N SER A 46 14.42 3.70 1.25
CA SER A 46 14.25 4.95 0.50
C SER A 46 12.80 5.46 0.65
N LYS A 47 12.56 6.72 0.27
CA LYS A 47 11.22 7.28 0.12
C LYS A 47 10.50 6.81 -1.14
N ASP A 48 11.21 6.20 -2.09
CA ASP A 48 10.68 5.88 -3.42
C ASP A 48 10.20 4.42 -3.53
N PHE A 49 10.67 3.54 -2.65
CA PHE A 49 10.27 2.14 -2.64
C PHE A 49 10.39 1.52 -1.25
N ILE A 50 9.68 0.42 -1.04
CA ILE A 50 9.70 -0.37 0.19
C ILE A 50 9.90 -1.85 -0.13
N PHE A 51 10.49 -2.59 0.79
CA PHE A 51 10.47 -4.05 0.76
C PHE A 51 9.16 -4.55 1.34
N VAL A 52 8.57 -5.53 0.67
CA VAL A 52 7.32 -6.18 1.09
C VAL A 52 7.50 -7.69 1.09
N LYS A 53 6.73 -8.38 1.91
CA LYS A 53 6.68 -9.84 1.87
C LYS A 53 6.25 -10.32 0.49
N ARG A 54 6.71 -11.51 0.12
CA ARG A 54 6.35 -12.20 -1.13
C ARG A 54 4.92 -12.77 -1.13
N ASN A 55 3.96 -12.11 -0.49
CA ASN A 55 2.54 -12.47 -0.42
C ASN A 55 1.65 -11.56 -1.30
N GLY A 56 2.24 -10.59 -2.00
CA GLY A 56 1.54 -9.74 -2.96
C GLY A 56 1.12 -10.49 -4.24
N SER A 57 0.14 -9.91 -4.96
CA SER A 57 -0.35 -10.45 -6.23
C SER A 57 0.79 -10.70 -7.23
N PRO A 58 0.83 -11.88 -7.90
CA PRO A 58 1.83 -12.16 -8.91
C PRO A 58 1.79 -11.22 -10.12
N TYR A 59 0.64 -10.58 -10.35
CA TYR A 59 0.36 -9.71 -11.49
C TYR A 59 0.47 -8.22 -11.15
N CYS A 60 1.18 -7.87 -10.07
CA CYS A 60 1.38 -6.48 -9.71
C CYS A 60 2.50 -5.84 -10.55
N ASN A 61 2.14 -4.88 -11.40
CA ASN A 61 3.12 -4.12 -12.21
C ASN A 61 4.05 -3.24 -11.34
N TYR A 62 3.64 -2.91 -10.11
CA TYR A 62 4.45 -2.17 -9.15
C TYR A 62 5.39 -3.04 -8.31
N ARG A 63 5.63 -4.27 -8.72
CA ARG A 63 6.43 -5.26 -7.97
C ARG A 63 7.67 -5.63 -8.75
N ILE A 64 8.82 -5.60 -8.08
CA ILE A 64 10.12 -6.01 -8.62
C ILE A 64 10.69 -7.10 -7.72
N PHE A 65 11.19 -8.19 -8.31
CA PHE A 65 11.94 -9.21 -7.56
C PHE A 65 13.41 -8.77 -7.43
N TYR A 66 13.96 -8.88 -6.22
CA TYR A 66 15.36 -8.53 -5.95
C TYR A 66 15.94 -9.55 -4.97
N GLY A 67 16.81 -10.44 -5.48
CA GLY A 67 17.30 -11.59 -4.70
C GLY A 67 16.16 -12.49 -4.23
N ASP A 68 16.09 -12.72 -2.93
CA ASP A 68 15.02 -13.44 -2.23
C ASP A 68 13.85 -12.52 -1.80
N GLY A 69 14.05 -11.20 -1.86
CA GLY A 69 13.08 -10.19 -1.49
C GLY A 69 12.16 -9.71 -2.61
N THR A 70 11.19 -8.87 -2.24
CA THR A 70 10.27 -8.21 -3.16
C THR A 70 10.22 -6.71 -2.88
N ILE A 71 10.52 -5.91 -3.89
CA ILE A 71 10.43 -4.46 -3.85
C ILE A 71 9.06 -4.02 -4.36
N CYS A 72 8.39 -3.15 -3.61
CA CYS A 72 7.19 -2.44 -4.03
C CYS A 72 7.54 -0.97 -4.31
N HIS A 73 7.21 -0.51 -5.51
CA HIS A 73 7.36 0.88 -5.95
C HIS A 73 5.99 1.51 -6.33
N CYS A 74 4.89 0.95 -5.79
CA CYS A 74 3.56 1.49 -6.00
C CYS A 74 3.48 2.86 -5.31
N PRO A 75 3.18 3.96 -6.04
CA PRO A 75 3.17 5.31 -5.46
C PRO A 75 2.29 5.40 -4.21
N VAL A 76 1.10 4.79 -4.26
CA VAL A 76 0.15 4.76 -3.14
C VAL A 76 0.68 3.93 -1.98
N ARG A 77 1.18 2.71 -2.21
CA ARG A 77 1.66 1.85 -1.11
C ARG A 77 2.88 2.45 -0.40
N VAL A 78 3.78 3.04 -1.15
CA VAL A 78 4.97 3.73 -0.65
C VAL A 78 4.58 4.95 0.18
N ALA A 79 3.64 5.77 -0.30
CA ALA A 79 3.12 6.91 0.44
C ALA A 79 2.42 6.51 1.75
N ILE A 80 1.62 5.43 1.73
CA ILE A 80 1.00 4.86 2.94
C ILE A 80 2.08 4.48 3.95
N TYR A 81 3.11 3.74 3.52
CA TYR A 81 4.19 3.33 4.42
C TYR A 81 4.97 4.52 4.98
N ASN A 82 5.32 5.49 4.13
CA ASN A 82 6.07 6.67 4.55
C ASN A 82 5.30 7.52 5.55
N ARG A 83 3.99 7.67 5.38
CA ARG A 83 3.13 8.50 6.25
C ARG A 83 2.70 7.78 7.52
N TYR A 84 2.27 6.52 7.42
CA TYR A 84 1.60 5.81 8.51
C TYR A 84 2.44 4.68 9.11
N ARG A 85 3.55 4.29 8.48
CA ARG A 85 4.39 3.14 8.87
C ARG A 85 3.64 1.81 8.92
N ILE A 86 2.58 1.71 8.11
CA ILE A 86 1.79 0.49 7.84
C ILE A 86 2.30 -0.13 6.55
#